data_AF-A0A945GB00-F1
#
_entry.id   AF-A0A945GB00-F1
#
_cell.length_a   1.000
_cell.length_b   1.000
_cell.length_c   1.000
_cell.angle_alpha   90.00
_cell.angle_beta   90.00
_cell.angle_gamma   90.00
#
_symmetry.space_group_name_H-M   'P 1'
#
loop_
_entity.id
_entity.type
_entity.pdbx_description
1 polymer ?
#
loop_
_entity_poly.entity_id
_entity_poly.type
_entity_poly.pdbx_seq_one_letter_code
_entity_poly.pdbx_strand_id
1 'polypeptide(L)'
;MFKFFTEKKWFLWAYLGSAVILSSLWITVQIDVMINEWFGEFYDMIQKALGAPNAITMDEYTGGLWSFAKLAAIAIVLGLATSFLTAHFLFRWRTSMVEFYHSVYDKARTIEGASQRVQEDTVRFSRIMESLGTALIESVMVLIEYFPLLMGLAVGIPIMWFGDWEYGLVTGALIWAVGGTLLMIGASWILGLVGIEYDLQKREASYRKILVIAEDDGTIRPKDIEELFEGVRKINYKNYL
;
A
#
# COMPACT_ATOMS: atom_id res chain seq x y z
N MET A 1 1.97 15.21 16.74
CA MET A 1 1.71 14.71 15.37
C MET A 1 1.87 15.80 14.31
N PHE A 2 0.99 16.82 14.25
CA PHE A 2 1.11 17.92 13.27
C PHE A 2 2.24 18.93 13.53
N LYS A 3 2.87 18.88 14.71
CA LYS A 3 3.99 19.74 15.07
C LYS A 3 5.17 19.64 14.09
N PHE A 4 5.31 18.51 13.39
CA PHE A 4 6.29 18.35 12.33
C PHE A 4 6.16 19.40 11.22
N PHE A 5 4.93 19.77 10.86
CA PHE A 5 4.65 20.74 9.82
C PHE A 5 4.66 22.19 10.33
N THR A 6 4.56 22.40 11.64
CA THR A 6 4.47 23.75 12.21
C THR A 6 5.75 24.23 12.89
N GLU A 7 6.64 23.33 13.30
CA GLU A 7 7.90 23.69 13.96
C GLU A 7 8.98 24.11 12.96
N LYS A 8 9.63 25.26 13.22
CA LYS A 8 10.70 25.81 12.37
C LYS A 8 11.87 24.84 12.14
N LYS A 9 12.19 24.01 13.15
CA LYS A 9 13.25 22.99 13.09
C LYS A 9 13.00 21.95 11.99
N TRP A 10 11.73 21.59 11.79
CA TRP A 10 11.33 20.51 10.87
C TRP A 10 10.74 21.03 9.56
N PHE A 11 10.43 22.32 9.47
CA PHE A 11 9.76 22.96 8.33
C PHE A 11 10.35 22.59 6.96
N LEU A 12 11.68 22.68 6.79
CA LEU A 12 12.32 22.31 5.52
C LEU A 12 12.07 20.85 5.16
N TRP A 13 12.28 19.92 6.10
CA TRP A 13 12.02 18.51 5.86
C TRP A 13 10.53 18.21 5.64
N ALA A 14 9.65 18.90 6.37
CA ALA A 14 8.22 18.71 6.28
C ALA A 14 7.68 19.10 4.90
N TYR A 15 8.02 20.29 4.40
CA TYR A 15 7.48 20.78 3.14
C TYR A 15 8.32 20.36 1.92
N LEU A 16 9.64 20.59 1.97
CA LEU A 16 10.51 20.23 0.84
C LEU A 16 10.64 18.71 0.72
N GLY A 17 10.74 17.99 1.84
CA GLY A 17 10.76 16.52 1.82
C GLY A 17 9.45 15.94 1.28
N SER A 18 8.29 16.46 1.70
CA SER A 18 7.00 16.03 1.13
C SER A 18 6.92 16.35 -0.36
N ALA A 19 7.30 17.55 -0.79
CA ALA A 19 7.29 17.94 -2.21
C ALA A 19 8.16 16.99 -3.05
N VAL A 20 9.39 16.70 -2.59
CA VAL A 20 10.30 15.79 -3.31
C VAL A 20 9.74 14.38 -3.39
N ILE A 21 9.15 13.85 -2.30
CA ILE A 21 8.53 12.51 -2.30
C ILE A 21 7.34 12.49 -3.28
N LEU A 22 6.45 13.47 -3.21
CA LEU A 22 5.27 13.56 -4.09
C LEU A 22 5.66 13.70 -5.56
N SER A 23 6.65 14.53 -5.87
CA SER A 23 7.18 14.65 -7.23
C SER A 23 7.88 13.36 -7.69
N SER A 24 8.57 12.65 -6.80
CA SER A 24 9.19 11.37 -7.15
C SER A 24 8.16 10.30 -7.46
N LEU A 25 7.07 10.24 -6.69
CA LEU A 25 5.93 9.35 -6.96
C LEU A 25 5.31 9.63 -8.34
N TRP A 26 5.12 10.91 -8.67
CA TRP A 26 4.65 11.30 -10.01
C TRP A 26 5.57 10.79 -11.12
N ILE A 27 6.90 10.97 -10.97
CA ILE A 27 7.87 10.49 -11.97
C ILE A 27 7.84 8.97 -12.06
N THR A 28 7.67 8.25 -10.96
CA THR A 28 7.54 6.79 -10.96
C THR A 28 6.36 6.34 -11.82
N VAL A 29 5.17 6.92 -11.63
CA VAL A 29 3.99 6.54 -12.41
C VAL A 29 4.18 6.83 -13.91
N GLN A 30 4.79 7.96 -14.25
CA GLN A 30 5.14 8.28 -15.64
C GLN A 30 6.10 7.25 -16.26
N ILE A 31 7.09 6.77 -15.49
CA ILE A 31 7.98 5.70 -15.94
C ILE A 31 7.20 4.40 -16.16
N ASP A 32 6.24 4.07 -15.29
CA ASP A 32 5.40 2.88 -15.44
C ASP A 32 4.57 2.94 -16.73
N VAL A 33 4.04 4.10 -17.10
CA VAL A 33 3.34 4.29 -18.37
C VAL A 33 4.28 4.18 -19.57
N MET A 34 5.47 4.79 -19.51
CA MET A 34 6.48 4.63 -20.57
C MET A 34 6.89 3.16 -20.75
N ILE A 35 7.00 2.40 -19.65
CA ILE A 35 7.27 0.96 -19.70
C ILE A 35 6.12 0.21 -20.36
N ASN A 36 4.87 0.60 -20.06
CA ASN A 36 3.68 0.00 -20.68
C ASN A 36 3.62 0.27 -22.19
N GLU A 37 3.83 1.51 -22.62
CA GLU A 37 3.93 1.86 -24.04
C GLU A 37 5.05 1.08 -24.73
N TRP A 38 6.22 0.99 -24.09
CA TRP A 38 7.34 0.18 -24.60
C TRP A 38 6.96 -1.29 -24.76
N PHE A 39 6.22 -1.88 -23.82
CA PHE A 39 5.72 -3.25 -23.97
C PHE A 39 4.84 -3.39 -25.21
N GLY A 40 3.94 -2.44 -25.47
CA GLY A 40 3.11 -2.42 -26.67
C GLY A 40 3.97 -2.43 -27.95
N GLU A 41 4.87 -1.47 -28.09
CA GLU A 41 5.76 -1.36 -29.26
C GLU A 41 6.64 -2.60 -29.45
N PHE A 42 7.17 -3.14 -28.35
CA PHE A 42 8.02 -4.32 -28.37
C PHE A 42 7.25 -5.57 -28.79
N TYR A 43 6.04 -5.79 -28.28
CA TYR A 43 5.24 -6.93 -28.70
C TYR A 43 4.74 -6.80 -30.14
N ASP A 44 4.42 -5.59 -30.61
CA ASP A 44 4.11 -5.34 -32.02
C ASP A 44 5.30 -5.66 -32.93
N MET A 45 6.52 -5.33 -32.48
CA MET A 45 7.75 -5.73 -33.15
C MET A 45 7.85 -7.28 -33.19
N ILE A 46 7.68 -7.97 -32.07
CA ILE A 46 7.69 -9.44 -32.06
C ILE A 46 6.63 -10.04 -33.01
N GLN A 47 5.43 -9.49 -33.05
CA GLN A 47 4.38 -9.94 -33.98
C GLN A 47 4.80 -9.81 -35.44
N LYS A 48 5.42 -8.68 -35.83
CA LYS A 48 5.96 -8.48 -37.18
C LYS A 48 7.04 -9.50 -37.51
N ALA A 49 7.94 -9.80 -36.56
CA ALA A 49 9.02 -10.76 -36.74
C ALA A 49 8.50 -12.20 -36.95
N LEU A 50 7.39 -12.55 -36.28
CA LEU A 50 6.72 -13.84 -36.45
C LEU A 50 5.90 -13.93 -37.74
N GLY A 51 5.37 -12.79 -38.23
CA GLY A 51 4.52 -12.73 -39.41
C GLY A 51 5.26 -12.90 -40.74
N ALA A 52 6.51 -12.45 -40.84
CA ALA A 52 7.32 -12.63 -42.04
C ALA A 52 8.82 -12.80 -41.72
N PRO A 53 9.52 -13.74 -42.40
CA PRO A 53 10.94 -13.93 -42.20
C PRO A 53 11.73 -12.68 -42.64
N ASN A 54 12.75 -12.29 -41.86
CA ASN A 54 13.55 -11.06 -42.03
C ASN A 54 12.75 -9.74 -41.98
N ALA A 55 11.55 -9.74 -41.39
CA ALA A 55 10.77 -8.51 -41.22
C ALA A 55 11.40 -7.50 -40.26
N ILE A 56 12.25 -7.98 -39.33
CA ILE A 56 12.97 -7.17 -38.34
C ILE A 56 14.43 -7.58 -38.31
N THR A 57 15.28 -6.58 -38.11
CA THR A 57 16.72 -6.76 -37.98
C THR A 57 17.12 -7.09 -36.53
N MET A 58 18.24 -7.78 -36.35
CA MET A 58 18.78 -8.04 -35.02
C MET A 58 19.12 -6.75 -34.26
N ASP A 59 19.50 -5.70 -34.98
CA ASP A 59 19.81 -4.38 -34.40
C ASP A 59 18.55 -3.69 -33.85
N GLU A 60 17.40 -3.82 -34.53
CA GLU A 60 16.12 -3.30 -34.01
C GLU A 60 15.68 -4.04 -32.74
N TYR A 61 15.80 -5.38 -32.72
CA TYR A 61 15.47 -6.18 -31.55
C TYR A 61 16.37 -5.86 -30.34
N THR A 62 17.69 -5.84 -30.55
CA THR A 62 18.66 -5.50 -29.50
C THR A 62 18.56 -4.04 -29.08
N GLY A 63 18.21 -3.13 -29.99
CA GLY A 63 17.89 -1.73 -29.72
C GLY A 63 16.67 -1.59 -28.80
N GLY A 64 15.61 -2.36 -29.05
CA GLY A 64 14.44 -2.43 -28.17
C GLY A 64 14.79 -2.91 -26.77
N LEU A 65 15.59 -3.98 -26.65
CA LEU A 65 16.07 -4.44 -25.34
C LEU A 65 16.93 -3.40 -24.61
N TRP A 66 17.75 -2.65 -25.34
CA TRP A 66 18.59 -1.59 -24.78
C TRP A 66 17.78 -0.38 -24.33
N SER A 67 16.70 -0.01 -25.04
CA SER A 67 15.80 1.06 -24.61
C SER A 67 15.08 0.68 -23.32
N PHE A 68 14.62 -0.58 -23.18
CA PHE A 68 14.08 -1.08 -21.92
C PHE A 68 15.09 -1.06 -20.79
N ALA A 69 16.32 -1.52 -21.05
CA ALA A 69 17.38 -1.54 -20.03
C ALA A 69 17.66 -0.13 -19.47
N LYS A 70 17.62 0.91 -20.31
CA LYS A 70 17.74 2.31 -19.87
C LYS A 70 16.58 2.75 -18.99
N LEU A 71 15.34 2.46 -19.41
CA LEU A 71 14.15 2.81 -18.64
C LEU A 71 14.15 2.12 -17.27
N ALA A 72 14.42 0.81 -17.26
CA ALA A 72 14.52 0.02 -16.03
C ALA A 72 15.63 0.55 -15.10
N ALA A 73 16.79 0.94 -15.63
CA ALA A 73 17.87 1.52 -14.82
C ALA A 73 17.44 2.83 -14.15
N ILE A 74 16.76 3.73 -14.88
CA ILE A 74 16.23 4.98 -14.32
C ILE A 74 15.19 4.69 -13.24
N ALA A 75 14.26 3.77 -13.52
CA ALA A 75 13.22 3.34 -12.57
C ALA A 75 13.82 2.83 -11.26
N ILE A 76 14.83 1.97 -11.34
CA ILE A 76 15.51 1.40 -10.17
C ILE A 76 16.21 2.50 -9.36
N VAL A 77 16.96 3.39 -10.01
CA VAL A 77 17.67 4.48 -9.31
C VAL A 77 16.68 5.41 -8.62
N LEU A 78 15.60 5.79 -9.30
CA LEU A 78 14.54 6.63 -8.73
C LEU A 78 13.84 5.94 -7.56
N GLY A 79 13.50 4.65 -7.71
CA GLY A 79 12.85 3.86 -6.66
C GLY A 79 13.71 3.75 -5.40
N LEU A 80 15.02 3.48 -5.57
CA LEU A 80 15.98 3.43 -4.46
C LEU A 80 16.13 4.80 -3.77
N ALA A 81 16.25 5.88 -4.55
CA ALA A 81 16.37 7.24 -4.00
C ALA A 81 15.10 7.65 -3.25
N THR A 82 13.92 7.35 -3.81
CA THR A 82 12.62 7.64 -3.19
C THR A 82 12.46 6.85 -1.90
N SER A 83 12.74 5.54 -1.91
CA SER A 83 12.68 4.69 -0.72
C SER A 83 13.59 5.21 0.39
N PHE A 84 14.83 5.60 0.06
CA PHE A 84 15.77 6.18 1.01
C PHE A 84 15.26 7.51 1.60
N LEU A 85 14.75 8.41 0.76
CA LEU A 85 14.22 9.70 1.20
C LEU A 85 12.98 9.54 2.08
N THR A 86 12.07 8.65 1.71
CA THR A 86 10.86 8.36 2.48
C THR A 86 11.21 7.79 3.86
N ALA A 87 12.13 6.81 3.93
CA ALA A 87 12.60 6.29 5.22
C ALA A 87 13.19 7.39 6.12
N HIS A 88 13.99 8.30 5.54
CA HIS A 88 14.56 9.43 6.25
C HIS A 88 13.53 10.46 6.70
N PHE A 89 12.52 10.71 5.87
CA PHE A 89 11.41 11.60 6.18
C PHE A 89 10.60 11.07 7.37
N LEU A 90 10.23 9.78 7.35
CA LEU A 90 9.49 9.14 8.43
C LEU A 90 10.27 9.12 9.73
N PHE A 91 11.58 8.88 9.66
CA PHE A 91 12.43 8.92 10.85
C PHE A 91 12.36 10.29 11.54
N ARG A 92 12.46 11.38 10.76
CA ARG A 92 12.38 12.76 11.28
C ARG A 92 10.98 13.11 11.76
N TRP A 93 9.96 12.66 11.04
CA TRP A 93 8.58 12.84 11.47
C TRP A 93 8.32 12.14 12.81
N ARG A 94 8.75 10.89 12.95
CA ARG A 94 8.70 10.14 14.22
C ARG A 94 9.46 10.86 15.32
N THR A 95 10.65 11.38 15.03
CA THR A 95 11.44 12.14 16.01
C THR A 95 10.65 13.34 16.55
N SER A 96 10.00 14.12 15.68
CA SER A 96 9.17 15.25 16.12
C SER A 96 7.96 14.83 16.97
N MET A 97 7.39 13.66 16.69
CA MET A 97 6.28 13.12 17.47
C MET A 97 6.76 12.72 18.87
N VAL A 98 7.88 12.01 18.95
CA VAL A 98 8.50 11.60 20.21
C VAL A 98 8.92 12.81 21.04
N GLU A 99 9.56 13.83 20.45
CA GLU A 99 9.93 15.08 21.13
C GLU A 99 8.71 15.76 21.78
N PHE A 100 7.59 15.81 21.06
CA PHE A 100 6.34 16.33 21.63
C PHE A 100 5.82 15.48 22.80
N TYR A 101 5.77 14.16 22.65
CA TYR A 101 5.27 13.28 23.71
C TYR A 101 6.16 13.32 24.96
N HIS A 102 7.47 13.48 24.81
CA HIS A 102 8.38 13.73 25.93
C HIS A 102 8.04 15.03 26.67
N SER A 103 7.71 16.11 25.95
CA SER A 103 7.36 17.41 26.57
C SER A 103 6.08 17.38 27.43
N VAL A 104 5.20 16.40 27.20
CA VAL A 104 3.95 16.21 27.95
C VAL A 104 3.97 14.96 28.82
N TYR A 105 5.10 14.26 28.90
CA TYR A 105 5.19 12.95 29.53
C TYR A 105 4.84 12.99 31.02
N ASP A 106 5.20 14.05 31.75
CA ASP A 106 4.85 14.21 33.17
C ASP A 106 3.35 14.17 33.44
N LYS A 107 2.53 14.57 32.45
CA LYS A 107 1.06 14.51 32.52
C LYS A 107 0.51 13.16 32.05
N ALA A 108 1.23 12.46 31.17
CA ALA A 108 0.77 11.23 30.53
C ALA A 108 1.28 9.95 31.23
N ARG A 109 2.32 10.04 32.06
CA ARG A 109 2.98 8.89 32.72
C ARG A 109 2.09 8.10 33.68
N THR A 110 0.96 8.69 34.11
CA THR A 110 -0.02 8.02 34.98
C THR A 110 -0.90 7.03 34.22
N ILE A 111 -0.83 7.03 32.88
CA ILE A 111 -1.54 6.09 32.02
C ILE A 111 -0.71 4.81 31.90
N GLU A 112 -1.34 3.67 32.13
CA GLU A 112 -0.74 2.34 31.98
C GLU A 112 -0.12 2.17 30.57
N GLY A 113 1.14 1.78 30.53
CA GLY A 113 1.87 1.57 29.27
C GLY A 113 2.15 2.86 28.48
N ALA A 114 2.12 4.04 29.10
CA ALA A 114 2.35 5.31 28.41
C ALA A 114 3.66 5.36 27.61
N SER A 115 4.76 4.82 28.16
CA SER A 115 6.05 4.74 27.47
C SER A 115 6.00 3.83 26.24
N GLN A 116 5.33 2.68 26.34
CA GLN A 116 5.16 1.73 25.24
C GLN A 116 4.32 2.34 24.12
N ARG A 117 3.17 2.95 24.46
CA ARG A 117 2.30 3.61 23.47
C ARG A 117 3.02 4.72 22.73
N VAL A 118 3.79 5.56 23.42
CA VAL A 118 4.57 6.63 22.78
C VAL A 118 5.57 6.06 21.76
N GLN A 119 6.17 4.91 22.01
CA GLN A 119 7.10 4.28 21.05
C GLN A 119 6.37 3.53 19.93
N GLU A 120 5.50 2.59 20.28
CA GLU A 120 4.85 1.70 19.32
C GLU A 120 3.83 2.44 18.45
N ASP A 121 2.98 3.29 19.05
CA ASP A 121 1.92 3.97 18.30
C ASP A 121 2.49 5.02 17.36
N THR A 122 3.55 5.74 17.74
CA THR A 122 4.17 6.73 16.84
C THR A 122 4.81 6.06 15.62
N VAL A 123 5.43 4.89 15.79
CA VAL A 123 5.95 4.08 14.69
C VAL A 123 4.80 3.59 13.81
N ARG A 124 3.79 2.96 14.42
CA ARG A 124 2.65 2.37 13.70
C ARG A 124 1.88 3.43 12.91
N PHE A 125 1.61 4.57 13.54
CA PHE A 125 0.94 5.70 12.91
C PHE A 125 1.73 6.22 11.70
N SER A 126 3.03 6.46 11.86
CA SER A 126 3.86 6.98 10.75
C SER A 126 3.85 6.06 9.53
N ARG A 127 3.95 4.74 9.74
CA ARG A 127 3.92 3.74 8.67
C ARG A 127 2.55 3.64 8.00
N ILE A 128 1.47 3.64 8.77
CA ILE A 128 0.11 3.59 8.20
C ILE A 128 -0.16 4.85 7.37
N MET A 129 0.22 6.03 7.88
CA MET A 129 0.03 7.29 7.15
C MET A 129 0.84 7.35 5.87
N GLU A 130 2.08 6.87 5.90
CA GLU A 130 2.93 6.73 4.71
C GLU A 130 2.30 5.80 3.67
N SER A 131 1.95 4.57 4.07
CA SER A 131 1.42 3.57 3.14
C SER A 131 0.10 4.03 2.55
N LEU A 132 -0.78 4.59 3.37
CA LEU A 132 -2.08 5.09 2.92
C LEU A 132 -1.92 6.29 1.99
N GLY A 133 -1.07 7.25 2.37
CA GLY A 133 -0.82 8.45 1.57
C GLY A 133 -0.18 8.13 0.22
N THR A 134 0.85 7.27 0.22
CA THR A 134 1.54 6.84 -1.00
C THR A 134 0.60 6.07 -1.91
N ALA A 135 -0.10 5.06 -1.38
CA ALA A 135 -1.01 4.23 -2.17
C ALA A 135 -2.19 5.05 -2.74
N LEU A 136 -2.73 6.01 -1.98
CA LEU A 136 -3.80 6.88 -2.46
C LEU A 136 -3.33 7.72 -3.65
N ILE A 137 -2.15 8.33 -3.52
CA ILE A 137 -1.61 9.23 -4.55
C ILE A 137 -1.23 8.43 -5.80
N GLU A 138 -0.55 7.31 -5.61
CA GLU A 138 -0.21 6.36 -6.68
C GLU A 138 -1.47 5.88 -7.41
N SER A 139 -2.51 5.45 -6.68
CA SER A 139 -3.76 4.98 -7.28
C SER A 139 -4.46 6.07 -8.11
N VAL A 140 -4.46 7.32 -7.62
CA VAL A 140 -5.05 8.45 -8.36
C VAL A 140 -4.23 8.78 -9.61
N MET A 141 -2.91 8.79 -9.52
CA MET A 141 -2.02 9.05 -10.66
C MET A 141 -2.15 7.95 -11.72
N VAL A 142 -2.10 6.68 -11.31
CA VAL A 142 -2.35 5.52 -12.19
C VAL A 142 -3.71 5.65 -12.88
N LEU A 143 -4.77 5.99 -12.14
CA LEU A 143 -6.10 6.19 -12.75
C LEU A 143 -6.08 7.30 -13.81
N ILE A 144 -5.43 8.44 -13.52
CA ILE A 144 -5.34 9.58 -14.45
C ILE A 144 -4.60 9.19 -15.72
N GLU A 145 -3.54 8.40 -15.63
CA GLU A 145 -2.71 8.06 -16.79
C GLU A 145 -3.21 6.84 -17.57
N TYR A 146 -3.71 5.81 -16.88
CA TYR A 146 -4.25 4.61 -17.53
C TYR A 146 -5.61 4.86 -18.18
N PHE A 147 -6.41 5.80 -17.66
CA PHE A 147 -7.73 6.05 -18.22
C PHE A 147 -7.66 6.51 -19.70
N PRO A 148 -6.86 7.53 -20.08
CA PRO A 148 -6.64 7.89 -21.49
C PRO A 148 -6.08 6.74 -22.33
N LEU A 149 -5.12 5.99 -21.80
CA LEU A 149 -4.50 4.86 -22.50
C LEU A 149 -5.53 3.77 -22.82
N LEU A 150 -6.37 3.40 -21.86
CA LEU A 150 -7.47 2.46 -22.06
C LEU A 150 -8.51 2.99 -23.05
N MET A 151 -8.84 4.28 -23.00
CA MET A 151 -9.75 4.91 -23.96
C MET A 151 -9.20 4.81 -25.39
N GLY A 152 -7.90 5.01 -25.59
CA GLY A 152 -7.25 4.85 -26.89
C GLY A 152 -7.26 3.41 -27.41
N LEU A 153 -6.96 2.44 -26.55
CA LEU A 153 -6.98 1.01 -26.91
C LEU A 153 -8.40 0.46 -27.13
N ALA A 154 -9.41 1.03 -26.47
CA ALA A 154 -10.80 0.58 -26.56
C ALA A 154 -11.44 0.80 -27.94
N VAL A 155 -10.86 1.65 -28.80
CA VAL A 155 -11.43 2.02 -30.11
C VAL A 155 -11.48 0.85 -31.10
N GLY A 156 -10.84 -0.30 -30.82
CA GLY A 156 -10.76 -1.43 -31.76
C GLY A 156 -11.14 -2.81 -31.24
N ILE A 157 -11.57 -2.94 -29.97
CA ILE A 157 -11.75 -4.26 -29.34
C ILE A 157 -13.22 -4.47 -28.95
N PRO A 158 -13.97 -5.32 -29.68
CA PRO A 158 -15.31 -5.72 -29.25
C PRO A 158 -15.21 -6.59 -28.00
N ILE A 159 -16.00 -6.29 -26.97
CA ILE A 159 -16.02 -7.10 -25.77
C ILE A 159 -16.95 -8.28 -25.97
N MET A 160 -16.43 -9.49 -25.76
CA MET A 160 -17.23 -10.71 -25.69
C MET A 160 -18.39 -10.49 -24.70
N TRP A 161 -19.63 -10.76 -25.12
CA TRP A 161 -20.88 -10.54 -24.38
C TRP A 161 -21.52 -9.13 -24.46
N PHE A 162 -20.77 -8.05 -24.68
CA PHE A 162 -21.31 -6.68 -24.71
C PHE A 162 -21.37 -6.04 -26.12
N GLY A 163 -20.74 -6.66 -27.14
CA GLY A 163 -20.79 -6.19 -28.52
C GLY A 163 -19.95 -4.93 -28.77
N ASP A 164 -20.38 -4.11 -29.74
CA ASP A 164 -19.70 -2.87 -30.16
C ASP A 164 -20.07 -1.69 -29.25
N TRP A 165 -19.77 -1.82 -27.96
CA TRP A 165 -20.00 -0.72 -27.02
C TRP A 165 -18.86 0.29 -27.12
N GLU A 166 -19.18 1.55 -27.39
CA GLU A 166 -18.18 2.63 -27.40
C GLU A 166 -17.50 2.70 -26.03
N TYR A 167 -16.16 2.62 -26.00
CA TYR A 167 -15.35 2.53 -24.78
C TYR A 167 -15.66 1.31 -23.89
N GLY A 168 -16.04 0.18 -24.50
CA GLY A 168 -16.38 -1.05 -23.79
C GLY A 168 -15.36 -1.42 -22.71
N LEU A 169 -14.04 -1.32 -22.99
CA LEU A 169 -13.00 -1.74 -22.02
C LEU A 169 -13.06 -0.93 -20.73
N VAL A 170 -13.30 0.37 -20.83
CA VAL A 170 -13.39 1.27 -19.68
C VAL A 170 -14.67 1.00 -18.89
N THR A 171 -15.79 0.85 -19.59
CA THR A 171 -17.08 0.53 -18.97
C THR A 171 -17.04 -0.82 -18.27
N GLY A 172 -16.44 -1.84 -18.91
CA GLY A 172 -16.25 -3.17 -18.33
C GLY A 172 -15.36 -3.16 -17.09
N ALA A 173 -14.22 -2.44 -17.14
CA ALA A 173 -13.34 -2.26 -16.00
C ALA A 173 -14.06 -1.59 -14.82
N LEU A 174 -14.89 -0.58 -15.08
CA LEU A 174 -15.66 0.13 -14.06
C LEU A 174 -16.74 -0.77 -13.43
N ILE A 175 -17.50 -1.50 -14.26
CA ILE A 175 -18.49 -2.48 -13.79
C ILE A 175 -17.81 -3.54 -12.94
N TRP A 176 -16.65 -4.06 -13.36
CA TRP A 176 -15.90 -5.05 -12.60
C TRP A 176 -15.37 -4.48 -11.28
N ALA A 177 -14.84 -3.26 -11.26
CA ALA A 177 -14.33 -2.63 -10.04
C ALA A 177 -15.45 -2.40 -9.01
N VAL A 178 -16.58 -1.84 -9.44
CA VAL A 178 -17.74 -1.59 -8.56
C VAL A 178 -18.40 -2.91 -8.17
N GLY A 179 -18.65 -3.78 -9.13
CA GLY A 179 -19.30 -5.07 -8.92
C GLY A 179 -18.48 -5.98 -8.01
N GLY A 180 -17.16 -6.07 -8.23
CA GLY A 180 -16.23 -6.81 -7.38
C GLY A 180 -16.21 -6.27 -5.95
N THR A 181 -16.21 -4.94 -5.78
CA THR A 181 -16.28 -4.31 -4.45
C THR A 181 -17.58 -4.67 -3.73
N LEU A 182 -18.73 -4.53 -4.42
CA LEU A 182 -20.03 -4.89 -3.85
C LEU A 182 -20.14 -6.39 -3.53
N LEU A 183 -19.59 -7.25 -4.38
CA LEU A 183 -19.51 -8.69 -4.15
C LEU A 183 -18.70 -8.98 -2.90
N MET A 184 -17.52 -8.38 -2.74
CA MET A 184 -16.68 -8.56 -1.55
C MET A 184 -17.35 -8.06 -0.27
N ILE A 185 -18.05 -6.92 -0.32
CA ILE A 185 -18.86 -6.43 0.81
C ILE A 185 -19.98 -7.43 1.14
N GLY A 186 -20.71 -7.90 0.13
CA GLY A 186 -21.77 -8.89 0.29
C GLY A 186 -21.26 -10.20 0.89
N ALA A 187 -20.16 -10.73 0.36
CA ALA A 187 -19.52 -11.93 0.88
C ALA A 187 -19.04 -11.74 2.33
N SER A 188 -18.42 -10.60 2.64
CA SER A 188 -17.98 -10.28 4.01
C SER A 188 -19.14 -10.20 5.00
N TRP A 189 -20.28 -9.66 4.55
CA TRP A 189 -21.49 -9.59 5.36
C TRP A 189 -22.14 -10.96 5.57
N ILE A 190 -22.23 -11.78 4.52
CA ILE A 190 -22.77 -13.16 4.59
C ILE A 190 -21.93 -14.04 5.53
N LEU A 191 -20.60 -13.95 5.42
CA LEU A 191 -19.67 -14.71 6.25
C LEU A 191 -19.54 -14.15 7.68
N GLY A 192 -20.07 -12.95 7.95
CA GLY A 192 -20.00 -12.32 9.28
C GLY A 192 -18.57 -12.05 9.74
N LEU A 193 -17.62 -11.81 8.82
CA LEU A 193 -16.19 -11.67 9.12
C LEU A 193 -15.90 -10.60 10.18
N VAL A 194 -16.63 -9.49 10.13
CA VAL A 194 -16.51 -8.39 11.11
C VAL A 194 -16.88 -8.85 12.52
N GLY A 195 -17.91 -9.70 12.65
CA GLY A 195 -18.31 -10.25 13.94
C GLY A 195 -17.26 -11.20 14.52
N ILE A 196 -16.66 -12.03 13.66
CA ILE A 196 -15.58 -12.95 14.03
C ILE A 196 -14.36 -12.17 14.53
N GLU A 197 -13.93 -11.16 13.78
CA GLU A 197 -12.80 -10.30 14.14
C GLU A 197 -13.05 -9.55 15.46
N TYR A 198 -14.25 -9.02 15.66
CA TYR A 198 -14.63 -8.38 16.93
C TYR A 198 -14.55 -9.35 18.12
N ASP A 199 -15.10 -10.56 17.97
CA ASP A 199 -15.07 -11.58 19.01
C ASP A 199 -13.63 -12.03 19.32
N LEU A 200 -12.76 -12.10 18.30
CA LEU A 200 -11.33 -12.36 18.45
C LEU A 200 -10.65 -11.26 19.26
N GLN A 201 -10.79 -10.00 18.86
CA GLN A 201 -10.19 -8.85 19.55
C GLN A 201 -10.67 -8.73 21.00
N LYS A 202 -11.96 -8.95 21.25
CA LYS A 202 -12.54 -8.95 22.60
C LYS A 202 -11.89 -10.02 23.49
N ARG A 203 -11.69 -11.23 22.96
CA ARG A 203 -11.04 -12.34 23.67
C ARG A 203 -9.56 -12.07 23.89
N GLU A 204 -8.82 -11.60 22.90
CA GLU A 204 -7.42 -11.19 23.05
C GLU A 204 -7.24 -10.08 24.10
N ALA A 205 -8.12 -9.08 24.10
CA ALA A 205 -8.10 -8.01 25.10
C ALA A 205 -8.34 -8.54 26.52
N SER A 206 -9.33 -9.44 26.69
CA SER A 206 -9.56 -10.10 27.99
C SER A 206 -8.37 -10.93 28.45
N TYR A 207 -7.67 -11.60 27.52
CA TYR A 207 -6.47 -12.35 27.82
C TYR A 207 -5.32 -11.43 28.27
N ARG A 208 -5.05 -10.35 27.53
CA ARG A 208 -4.04 -9.34 27.93
C ARG A 208 -4.32 -8.80 29.32
N LYS A 209 -5.59 -8.52 29.64
CA LYS A 209 -5.97 -8.05 30.98
C LYS A 209 -5.67 -9.06 32.08
N ILE A 210 -5.94 -10.36 31.85
CA ILE A 210 -5.63 -11.41 32.83
C ILE A 210 -4.12 -11.53 33.05
N LEU A 211 -3.31 -11.39 31.99
CA LEU A 211 -1.85 -11.41 32.12
C LEU A 211 -1.32 -10.25 32.97
N VAL A 212 -1.80 -9.02 32.74
CA VAL A 212 -1.40 -7.85 33.53
C VAL A 212 -1.78 -8.03 35.00
N ILE A 213 -3.00 -8.52 35.27
CA ILE A 213 -3.45 -8.80 36.64
C ILE A 213 -2.59 -9.88 37.30
N ALA A 214 -2.18 -10.92 36.56
CA ALA A 214 -1.29 -11.96 37.08
C ALA A 214 0.16 -11.47 37.31
N GLU A 215 0.60 -10.45 36.57
CA GLU A 215 1.89 -9.77 36.78
C GLU A 215 1.88 -8.92 38.06
N ASP A 216 0.78 -8.21 38.31
CA ASP A 216 0.60 -7.38 39.52
C ASP A 216 0.26 -8.20 40.78
N ASP A 217 -0.51 -9.28 40.64
CA ASP A 217 -1.08 -10.04 41.74
C ASP A 217 -0.67 -11.52 41.63
N GLY A 218 0.48 -11.87 42.21
CA GLY A 218 1.13 -13.19 42.08
C GLY A 218 0.35 -14.40 42.62
N THR A 219 -0.86 -14.17 43.16
CA THR A 219 -1.85 -15.21 43.53
C THR A 219 -2.70 -15.69 42.36
N ILE A 220 -2.70 -14.98 41.23
CA ILE A 220 -3.50 -15.33 40.05
C ILE A 220 -2.64 -16.15 39.10
N ARG A 221 -3.00 -17.41 38.91
CA ARG A 221 -2.30 -18.31 37.98
C ARG A 221 -2.57 -17.85 36.54
N PRO A 222 -1.52 -17.55 35.73
CA PRO A 222 -1.71 -17.37 34.29
C PRO A 222 -2.22 -18.67 33.66
N LYS A 223 -3.17 -18.57 32.72
CA LYS A 223 -3.67 -19.75 31.98
C LYS A 223 -2.51 -20.50 31.32
N ASP A 224 -2.56 -21.84 31.32
CA ASP A 224 -1.53 -22.65 30.67
C ASP A 224 -1.52 -22.40 29.16
N ILE A 225 -0.35 -22.56 28.52
CA ILE A 225 -0.17 -22.35 27.08
C ILE A 225 -1.17 -23.17 26.26
N GLU A 226 -1.55 -24.37 26.71
CA GLU A 226 -2.54 -25.22 26.04
C GLU A 226 -3.96 -24.63 26.10
N GLU A 227 -4.38 -24.05 27.23
CA GLU A 227 -5.69 -23.38 27.34
C GLU A 227 -5.76 -22.12 26.45
N LEU A 228 -4.62 -21.46 26.26
CA LEU A 228 -4.49 -20.28 25.40
C LEU A 228 -4.48 -20.65 23.93
N PHE A 229 -3.72 -21.68 23.58
CA PHE A 229 -3.63 -22.18 22.23
C PHE A 229 -4.95 -22.79 21.79
N GLU A 230 -5.70 -23.49 22.66
CA GLU A 230 -7.06 -23.96 22.33
C GLU A 230 -8.04 -22.83 22.00
N GLY A 231 -7.98 -21.72 22.76
CA GLY A 231 -8.83 -20.56 22.55
C GLY A 231 -8.59 -19.88 21.20
N VAL A 232 -7.31 -19.64 20.87
CA VAL A 232 -6.89 -19.05 19.59
C VAL A 232 -7.13 -20.02 18.43
N ARG A 233 -6.84 -21.31 18.62
CA ARG A 233 -6.99 -22.36 17.61
C ARG A 233 -8.45 -22.61 17.23
N LYS A 234 -9.38 -22.65 18.19
CA LYS A 234 -10.84 -22.75 17.89
C LYS A 234 -11.35 -21.59 17.05
N ILE A 235 -10.73 -20.41 17.13
CA ILE A 235 -11.14 -19.21 16.39
C ILE A 235 -10.45 -19.15 15.02
N ASN A 236 -9.15 -19.46 14.94
CA ASN A 236 -8.48 -19.59 13.65
C ASN A 236 -9.18 -20.62 12.76
N TYR A 237 -9.59 -21.78 13.29
CA TYR A 237 -10.37 -22.74 12.49
C TYR A 237 -11.75 -22.22 12.05
N LYS A 238 -12.35 -21.26 12.75
CA LYS A 238 -13.57 -20.57 12.29
C LYS A 238 -13.31 -19.44 11.29
N ASN A 239 -12.10 -18.86 11.28
CA ASN A 239 -11.69 -17.79 10.38
C ASN A 239 -11.23 -18.33 9.01
N TYR A 240 -10.84 -19.61 8.94
CA TYR A 240 -10.48 -20.33 7.70
C TYR A 240 -11.66 -21.08 7.04
N LEU A 241 -12.86 -21.03 7.63
CA LEU A 241 -14.11 -21.61 7.10
C LEU A 241 -14.97 -20.50 6.49
#